data_AF-A0A319EQE4-F1
#
_entry.id   AF-A0A319EQE4-F1
#
_cell.length_a   1.000
_cell.length_b   1.000
_cell.length_c   1.000
_cell.angle_alpha   90.00
_cell.angle_beta   90.00
_cell.angle_gamma   90.00
#
_symmetry.space_group_name_H-M   'P 1'
#
loop_
_entity.id
_entity.type
_entity.pdbx_description
1 polymer ?
#
loop_
_entity_poly.entity_id
_entity_poly.type
_entity_poly.pdbx_seq_one_letter_code
_entity_poly.pdbx_strand_id
1 'polypeptide(L)'
;MGYAVSLHDNLMGILMWVGEKYNEAADPKTQERPFWTKAILTTASLYYFTGCIMPLMLCYYENVRHVKFAEFALQPENRITVPFGYTSFYWDTEPSSRRAVERTGNLVFYRERDNGGHFAALESPEGLAQDIRELAGQEWPNHG
;
A
#
# COMPACT_ATOMS: atom_id res chain seq x y z
N MET A 1 17.85 9.43 12.01
CA MET A 1 18.07 10.60 11.14
C MET A 1 19.29 10.49 10.21
N GLY A 2 20.17 9.48 10.34
CA GLY A 2 21.36 9.35 9.48
C GLY A 2 21.13 8.81 8.05
N TYR A 3 20.04 8.07 7.82
CA TYR A 3 19.74 7.47 6.50
C TYR A 3 19.33 8.49 5.42
N ALA A 4 18.75 9.63 5.81
CA ALA A 4 18.20 10.58 4.86
C ALA A 4 19.27 11.27 4.00
N VAL A 5 20.46 11.52 4.56
CA VAL A 5 21.56 12.16 3.82
C VAL A 5 22.24 11.13 2.90
N SER A 6 22.47 9.90 3.37
CA SER A 6 23.09 8.83 2.56
C SER A 6 22.21 8.33 1.41
N LEU A 7 20.89 8.61 1.44
CA LEU A 7 19.94 8.22 0.40
C LEU A 7 19.61 9.37 -0.56
N HIS A 8 20.05 10.60 -0.29
CA HIS A 8 19.62 11.74 -1.10
C HIS A 8 20.39 11.87 -2.41
N ASP A 9 21.70 11.63 -2.38
CA ASP A 9 22.62 11.82 -3.51
C ASP A 9 23.28 10.52 -4.00
N ASN A 10 23.02 9.39 -3.32
CA ASN A 10 23.57 8.09 -3.69
C ASN A 10 22.51 7.17 -4.29
N LEU A 11 22.53 7.03 -5.61
CA LEU A 11 21.62 6.15 -6.36
C LEU A 11 21.69 4.69 -5.87
N MET A 12 22.87 4.19 -5.49
CA MET A 12 23.02 2.83 -4.97
C MET A 12 22.33 2.67 -3.61
N GLY A 13 22.38 3.70 -2.77
CA GLY A 13 21.65 3.73 -1.50
C GLY A 13 20.14 3.68 -1.72
N ILE A 14 19.61 4.52 -2.62
CA ILE A 14 18.19 4.52 -3.00
C ILE A 14 17.79 3.15 -3.54
N LEU A 15 18.59 2.58 -4.44
CA LEU A 15 18.30 1.30 -5.06
C LEU A 15 18.26 0.16 -4.05
N MET A 16 19.22 0.10 -3.12
CA MET A 16 19.24 -0.90 -2.05
C MET A 16 17.99 -0.80 -1.18
N TRP A 17 17.63 0.41 -0.75
CA TRP A 17 16.46 0.63 0.10
C TRP A 17 15.14 0.31 -0.61
N VAL A 18 14.96 0.79 -1.85
CA VAL A 18 13.76 0.52 -2.64
C VAL A 18 13.66 -0.97 -2.97
N GLY A 19 14.77 -1.60 -3.38
CA GLY A 19 14.80 -3.02 -3.69
C GLY A 19 14.46 -3.90 -2.49
N GLU A 20 14.96 -3.55 -1.30
CA GLU A 20 14.60 -4.23 -0.05
C GLU A 20 13.08 -4.18 0.18
N LYS A 21 12.46 -2.99 0.11
CA LYS A 21 11.03 -2.84 0.39
C LYS A 21 10.12 -3.46 -0.66
N TYR A 22 10.52 -3.41 -1.93
CA TYR A 22 9.78 -4.13 -2.97
C TYR A 22 9.81 -5.64 -2.71
N ASN A 23 10.97 -6.23 -2.42
CA ASN A 23 11.07 -7.68 -2.25
C ASN A 23 10.56 -8.17 -0.89
N GLU A 24 10.57 -7.34 0.15
CA GLU A 24 10.03 -7.71 1.47
C GLU A 24 8.50 -7.77 1.47
N ALA A 25 7.84 -6.90 0.71
CA ALA A 25 6.39 -6.65 0.83
C ALA A 25 5.56 -7.14 -0.37
N ALA A 26 6.15 -7.89 -1.30
CA ALA A 26 5.48 -8.41 -2.48
C ALA A 26 5.36 -9.94 -2.46
N ASP A 27 4.38 -10.48 -3.19
CA ASP A 27 4.24 -11.91 -3.45
C ASP A 27 5.56 -12.46 -4.04
N PRO A 28 6.18 -13.49 -3.42
CA PRO A 28 7.43 -14.08 -3.89
C PRO A 28 7.42 -14.47 -5.37
N LYS A 29 6.27 -14.94 -5.90
CA LYS A 29 6.14 -15.31 -7.31
C LYS A 29 6.21 -14.10 -8.24
N THR A 30 5.81 -12.93 -7.78
CA THR A 30 5.86 -11.71 -8.57
C THR A 30 7.30 -11.22 -8.74
N GLN A 31 8.14 -11.43 -7.72
CA GLN A 31 9.54 -11.00 -7.72
C GLN A 31 10.38 -11.65 -8.83
N GLU A 32 10.02 -12.88 -9.23
CA GLU A 32 10.68 -13.62 -10.31
C GLU A 32 10.35 -13.06 -11.72
N ARG A 33 9.33 -12.21 -11.84
CA ARG A 33 8.85 -11.72 -13.13
C ARG A 33 9.75 -10.59 -13.64
N PRO A 34 10.10 -10.55 -14.94
CA PRO A 34 11.03 -9.55 -15.49
C PRO A 34 10.60 -8.08 -15.29
N PHE A 35 9.30 -7.82 -15.19
CA PHE A 35 8.80 -6.46 -14.97
C PHE A 35 9.10 -5.93 -13.56
N TRP A 36 9.35 -6.82 -12.59
CA TRP A 36 9.57 -6.45 -11.19
C TRP A 36 10.83 -5.62 -11.01
N THR A 37 11.96 -6.12 -11.54
CA THR A 37 13.23 -5.37 -11.56
C THR A 37 13.07 -4.03 -12.25
N LYS A 38 12.28 -3.96 -13.33
CA LYS A 38 12.00 -2.70 -14.02
C LYS A 38 11.21 -1.73 -13.11
N ALA A 39 10.25 -2.22 -12.34
CA ALA A 39 9.49 -1.39 -11.40
C ALA A 39 10.38 -0.82 -10.28
N ILE A 40 11.29 -1.62 -9.73
CA ILE A 40 12.29 -1.17 -8.73
C ILE A 40 13.17 -0.08 -9.32
N LEU A 41 13.77 -0.33 -10.49
CA LEU A 41 14.66 0.63 -11.16
C LEU A 41 13.92 1.93 -11.54
N THR A 42 12.67 1.82 -11.97
CA THR A 42 11.84 2.99 -12.32
C THR A 42 11.58 3.85 -11.10
N THR A 43 11.22 3.24 -9.97
CA THR A 43 10.94 3.95 -8.71
C THR A 43 12.21 4.60 -8.15
N ALA A 44 13.32 3.86 -8.13
CA ALA A 44 14.62 4.41 -7.71
C ALA A 44 15.06 5.59 -8.60
N SER A 45 14.88 5.46 -9.91
CA SER A 45 15.18 6.55 -10.86
C SER A 45 14.29 7.77 -10.61
N LEU A 46 12.98 7.56 -10.37
CA LEU A 46 12.06 8.66 -10.07
C LEU A 46 12.47 9.39 -8.80
N TYR A 47 12.79 8.66 -7.73
CA TYR A 47 13.23 9.25 -6.46
C TYR A 47 14.53 10.04 -6.62
N TYR A 48 15.49 9.50 -7.38
CA TYR A 48 16.75 10.18 -7.65
C TYR A 48 16.57 11.45 -8.48
N PHE A 49 15.90 11.37 -9.63
CA PHE A 49 15.77 12.51 -10.55
C PHE A 49 14.86 13.63 -10.02
N THR A 50 13.91 13.32 -9.14
CA THR A 50 13.02 14.33 -8.54
C THR A 50 13.49 14.82 -7.18
N GLY A 51 14.48 14.16 -6.56
CA GLY A 51 14.94 14.47 -5.21
C GLY A 51 13.87 14.29 -4.13
N CYS A 52 12.78 13.58 -4.42
CA CYS A 52 11.61 13.52 -3.55
C CYS A 52 11.77 12.60 -2.33
N ILE A 53 12.86 11.84 -2.24
CA ILE A 53 13.09 10.88 -1.16
C ILE A 53 13.16 11.53 0.23
N MET A 54 13.64 12.77 0.34
CA MET A 54 13.66 13.49 1.62
C MET A 54 12.26 13.98 2.04
N PRO A 55 11.53 14.75 1.21
CA PRO A 55 10.21 15.24 1.60
C PRO A 55 9.19 14.11 1.83
N LEU A 56 9.28 12.99 1.09
CA LEU A 56 8.37 11.85 1.33
C LEU A 56 8.56 11.20 2.70
N MET A 57 9.73 11.34 3.34
CA MET A 57 9.98 10.74 4.66
C MET A 57 9.29 11.48 5.80
N LEU A 58 8.82 12.71 5.58
CA LEU A 58 8.11 13.50 6.60
C LEU A 58 6.83 12.82 7.07
N CYS A 59 6.14 12.08 6.19
CA CYS A 59 4.92 11.36 6.57
C CYS A 59 5.17 10.32 7.67
N TYR A 60 6.38 9.74 7.78
CA TYR A 60 6.72 8.81 8.87
C TYR A 60 6.83 9.50 10.23
N TYR A 61 7.11 10.81 10.23
CA TYR A 61 7.13 11.61 11.45
C TYR A 61 5.74 12.16 11.79
N GLU A 62 4.98 12.58 10.79
CA GLU A 62 3.66 13.22 10.96
C GLU A 62 2.52 12.22 11.16
N ASN A 63 2.59 11.04 10.55
CA ASN A 63 1.55 10.03 10.67
C ASN A 63 1.56 9.36 12.04
N VAL A 64 0.40 8.80 12.39
CA VAL A 64 0.28 7.89 13.52
C VAL A 64 1.30 6.76 13.35
N ARG A 65 2.12 6.55 14.37
CA ARG A 65 3.11 5.46 14.36
C ARG A 65 2.38 4.13 14.14
N HIS A 66 2.93 3.28 13.28
CA HIS A 66 2.36 1.98 12.92
C HIS A 66 1.86 1.18 14.14
N VAL A 67 2.65 1.10 15.20
CA VAL A 67 2.32 0.36 16.44
C VAL A 67 1.06 0.87 17.16
N LYS A 68 0.60 2.08 16.85
CA LYS A 68 -0.62 2.70 17.41
C LYS A 68 -1.75 2.80 16.38
N PHE A 69 -1.53 2.38 15.13
CA PHE A 69 -2.49 2.60 14.05
C PHE A 69 -3.81 1.85 14.30
N ALA A 70 -3.74 0.59 14.74
CA ALA A 70 -4.93 -0.19 15.08
C ALA A 70 -5.75 0.46 16.21
N GLU A 71 -5.09 0.99 17.25
CA GLU A 71 -5.78 1.71 18.33
C GLU A 71 -6.43 2.98 17.81
N PHE A 72 -5.69 3.77 17.03
CA PHE A 72 -6.17 5.01 16.41
C PHE A 72 -7.41 4.77 15.54
N ALA A 73 -7.39 3.76 14.67
CA ALA A 73 -8.50 3.44 13.77
C ALA A 73 -9.77 2.91 14.49
N LEU A 74 -9.64 2.41 15.71
CA LEU A 74 -10.76 1.90 16.51
C LEU A 74 -11.48 2.99 17.32
N GLN A 75 -10.84 4.14 17.53
CA GLN A 75 -11.43 5.29 18.23
C GLN A 75 -12.69 5.76 17.50
N PRO A 76 -13.81 5.97 18.21
CA PRO A 76 -15.09 6.34 17.58
C PRO A 76 -15.01 7.53 16.63
N GLU A 77 -14.16 8.51 16.95
CA GLU A 77 -13.98 9.76 16.21
C GLU A 77 -13.23 9.55 14.87
N ASN A 78 -12.44 8.48 14.76
CA ASN A 78 -11.64 8.16 13.58
C ASN A 78 -12.27 7.09 12.68
N ARG A 79 -13.44 6.56 13.05
CA ARG A 79 -14.12 5.53 12.26
C ARG A 79 -14.61 6.10 10.94
N ILE A 80 -14.52 5.30 9.89
CA ILE A 80 -15.02 5.65 8.57
C ILE A 80 -16.55 5.61 8.59
N THR A 81 -17.19 6.78 8.50
CA THR A 81 -18.66 6.89 8.57
C THR A 81 -19.35 6.67 7.22
N VAL A 82 -18.63 6.86 6.12
CA VAL A 82 -19.13 6.62 4.76
C VAL A 82 -18.96 5.15 4.36
N PRO A 83 -19.74 4.63 3.40
CA PRO A 83 -19.52 3.30 2.84
C PRO A 83 -18.08 3.14 2.34
N PHE A 84 -17.38 2.10 2.80
CA PHE A 84 -16.04 1.80 2.31
C PHE A 84 -15.84 0.30 2.05
N GLY A 85 -14.90 0.00 1.15
CA GLY A 85 -14.48 -1.36 0.84
C GLY A 85 -13.04 -1.64 1.25
N TYR A 86 -12.75 -2.90 1.52
CA TYR A 86 -11.40 -3.38 1.84
C TYR A 86 -11.09 -4.69 1.11
N THR A 87 -9.95 -4.74 0.42
CA THR A 87 -9.41 -5.99 -0.12
C THR A 87 -8.17 -6.38 0.68
N SER A 88 -8.19 -7.55 1.31
CA SER A 88 -7.08 -8.15 2.02
C SER A 88 -6.23 -8.99 1.07
N PHE A 89 -5.00 -8.58 0.82
CA PHE A 89 -4.03 -9.33 0.00
C PHE A 89 -3.14 -10.20 0.90
N TYR A 90 -3.03 -11.49 0.60
CA TYR A 90 -2.35 -12.45 1.47
C TYR A 90 -0.89 -12.11 1.77
N TRP A 91 -0.17 -11.55 0.78
CA TRP A 91 1.24 -11.17 0.92
C TRP A 91 1.47 -9.70 1.29
N ASP A 92 0.43 -8.98 1.71
CA ASP A 92 0.60 -7.62 2.22
C ASP A 92 1.35 -7.66 3.57
N THR A 93 1.90 -6.52 3.96
CA THR A 93 2.59 -6.28 5.23
C THR A 93 1.67 -6.45 6.45
N GLU A 94 0.39 -6.09 6.34
CA GLU A 94 -0.59 -6.21 7.43
C GLU A 94 -2.01 -6.55 6.90
N PRO A 95 -2.21 -7.77 6.36
CA PRO A 95 -3.53 -8.21 5.93
C PRO A 95 -4.48 -8.28 7.14
N SER A 96 -5.67 -7.72 6.98
CA SER A 96 -6.65 -7.63 8.06
C SER A 96 -7.89 -8.46 7.76
N SER A 97 -8.28 -9.30 8.72
CA SER A 97 -9.53 -10.06 8.64
C SER A 97 -10.75 -9.15 8.57
N ARG A 98 -11.83 -9.60 7.92
CA ARG A 98 -13.12 -8.90 7.85
C ARG A 98 -13.58 -8.38 9.21
N ARG A 99 -13.53 -9.24 10.24
CA ARG A 99 -13.96 -8.90 11.60
C ARG A 99 -13.15 -7.74 12.21
N ALA A 100 -11.87 -7.61 11.87
CA ALA A 100 -11.05 -6.51 12.35
C ALA A 100 -11.44 -5.20 11.65
N VAL A 101 -11.63 -5.25 10.33
CA VAL A 101 -11.95 -4.09 9.49
C VAL A 101 -13.38 -3.57 9.74
N GLU A 102 -14.35 -4.44 9.98
CA GLU A 102 -15.74 -4.03 10.32
C GLU A 102 -15.80 -3.15 11.58
N ARG A 103 -14.79 -3.22 12.46
CA ARG A 103 -14.73 -2.39 13.67
C ARG A 103 -14.25 -0.98 13.40
N THR A 104 -13.70 -0.69 12.21
CA THR A 104 -13.12 0.60 11.86
C THR A 104 -14.10 1.50 11.09
N GLY A 105 -15.32 1.04 10.77
CA GLY A 105 -16.33 1.88 10.12
C GLY A 105 -17.44 1.11 9.41
N ASN A 106 -18.11 1.79 8.48
CA ASN A 106 -19.17 1.22 7.64
C ASN A 106 -18.60 0.40 6.46
N LEU A 107 -18.13 -0.82 6.75
CA LEU A 107 -17.60 -1.74 5.74
C LEU A 107 -18.74 -2.37 4.92
N VAL A 108 -18.80 -2.04 3.62
CA VAL A 108 -19.83 -2.55 2.70
C VAL A 108 -19.28 -3.59 1.72
N PHE A 109 -17.98 -3.57 1.45
CA PHE A 109 -17.31 -4.52 0.57
C PHE A 109 -16.08 -5.11 1.26
N TYR A 110 -15.94 -6.44 1.22
CA TYR A 110 -14.75 -7.12 1.70
C TYR A 110 -14.37 -8.26 0.76
N ARG A 111 -13.07 -8.36 0.45
CA ARG A 111 -12.52 -9.46 -0.35
C ARG A 111 -11.19 -9.91 0.18
N GLU A 112 -10.93 -11.22 0.09
CA GLU A 112 -9.61 -11.79 0.30
C GLU A 112 -9.05 -12.26 -1.04
N ARG A 113 -7.77 -12.01 -1.26
CA ARG A 113 -7.03 -12.48 -2.43
C ARG A 113 -5.81 -13.25 -1.96
N ASP A 114 -5.61 -14.41 -2.56
CA ASP A 114 -4.48 -15.32 -2.33
C ASP A 114 -3.23 -14.93 -3.14
N ASN A 115 -3.38 -13.97 -4.05
CA ASN A 115 -2.32 -13.47 -4.93
C ASN A 115 -2.06 -11.97 -4.74
N GLY A 116 -0.80 -11.57 -4.81
CA GLY A 116 -0.36 -10.19 -4.62
C GLY A 116 -0.16 -9.79 -3.15
N GLY A 117 0.65 -8.77 -2.94
CA GLY A 117 0.98 -8.21 -1.63
C GLY A 117 0.74 -6.71 -1.55
N HIS A 118 1.67 -6.00 -0.92
CA HIS A 118 1.56 -4.57 -0.63
C HIS A 118 1.43 -3.70 -1.88
N PHE A 119 2.03 -4.15 -3.00
CA PHE A 119 1.95 -3.45 -4.28
C PHE A 119 0.82 -4.00 -5.13
N ALA A 120 -0.38 -4.16 -4.55
CA ALA A 120 -1.56 -4.76 -5.17
C ALA A 120 -1.82 -4.30 -6.61
N ALA A 121 -1.66 -3.00 -6.89
CA ALA A 121 -1.85 -2.44 -8.23
C ALA A 121 -0.80 -2.89 -9.27
N LEU A 122 0.43 -3.20 -8.84
CA LEU A 122 1.49 -3.75 -9.69
C LEU A 122 1.42 -5.28 -9.79
N GLU A 123 1.01 -5.94 -8.71
CA GLU A 123 1.05 -7.39 -8.60
C GLU A 123 -0.22 -8.07 -9.15
N SER A 124 -1.38 -7.49 -8.89
CA SER A 124 -2.70 -7.99 -9.30
C SER A 124 -3.58 -6.85 -9.86
N PRO A 125 -3.16 -6.18 -10.95
CA PRO A 125 -3.87 -5.01 -11.49
C PRO A 125 -5.31 -5.32 -11.88
N GLU A 126 -5.55 -6.48 -12.53
CA GLU A 126 -6.90 -6.89 -12.92
C GLU A 126 -7.76 -7.21 -11.69
N GLY A 127 -7.16 -7.85 -10.68
CA GLY A 127 -7.85 -8.18 -9.43
C GLY A 127 -8.27 -6.92 -8.67
N LEU A 128 -7.36 -5.97 -8.49
CA LEU A 128 -7.67 -4.69 -7.85
C LEU A 128 -8.71 -3.89 -8.65
N ALA A 129 -8.57 -3.83 -9.97
CA ALA A 129 -9.53 -3.12 -10.83
C ALA A 129 -10.92 -3.75 -10.79
N GLN A 130 -11.01 -5.08 -10.71
CA GLN A 130 -12.27 -5.78 -10.52
C GLN A 130 -12.93 -5.37 -9.20
N ASP A 131 -12.17 -5.36 -8.10
CA ASP A 131 -12.71 -5.05 -6.77
C ASP A 131 -13.23 -3.62 -6.69
N ILE A 132 -12.48 -2.67 -7.26
CA ILE A 132 -12.90 -1.26 -7.36
C ILE A 132 -14.22 -1.14 -8.14
N ARG A 133 -14.34 -1.84 -9.28
CA ARG A 133 -15.58 -1.81 -10.09
C ARG A 133 -16.77 -2.41 -9.38
N GLU A 134 -16.56 -3.48 -8.62
CA GLU A 134 -17.63 -4.12 -7.85
C GLU A 134 -18.10 -3.24 -6.70
N LEU A 135 -17.18 -2.65 -5.93
CA LEU A 135 -17.49 -1.67 -4.90
C LEU A 135 -18.27 -0.48 -5.48
N ALA A 136 -17.75 0.10 -6.57
CA ALA A 136 -18.42 1.22 -7.24
C ALA A 136 -19.80 0.82 -7.79
N GLY A 137 -19.95 -0.39 -8.33
CA GLY A 137 -21.24 -0.89 -8.82
C GLY A 137 -22.29 -1.07 -7.72
N GLN A 138 -21.85 -1.37 -6.48
CA GLN A 138 -22.74 -1.51 -5.31
C GLN A 138 -23.15 -0.14 -4.75
N GLU A 139 -22.19 0.77 -4.58
CA GLU A 139 -22.38 2.01 -3.83
C GLU A 139 -22.58 3.26 -4.70
N TRP A 140 -22.37 3.14 -6.02
CA TRP A 140 -22.62 4.21 -7.00
C TRP A 140 -23.74 3.84 -8.00
N PRO A 141 -24.96 3.50 -7.53
CA PRO A 141 -26.06 3.24 -8.44
C PRO A 141 -26.47 4.54 -9.13
N ASN A 142 -26.17 4.64 -10.44
CA ASN A 142 -26.68 5.62 -11.41
C ASN A 142 -27.16 6.95 -10.78
N HIS A 143 -26.25 7.89 -10.57
CA HIS A 143 -26.62 9.30 -10.77
C HIS A 143 -26.92 9.45 -12.27
N GLY A 144 -28.19 9.27 -12.64
CA GLY A 144 -28.72 9.63 -13.95
C GLY A 144 -28.65 11.13 -14.20
#